data_AF-W7KWA8-F1
#
_entry.id   AF-W7KWA8-F1
#
_cell.length_a   1.000
_cell.length_b   1.000
_cell.length_c   1.000
_cell.angle_alpha   90.00
_cell.angle_beta   90.00
_cell.angle_gamma   90.00
#
_symmetry.space_group_name_H-M   'P 1'
#
loop_
_entity.id
_entity.type
_entity.pdbx_description
1 polymer ?
#
loop_
_entity_poly.entity_id
_entity_poly.type
_entity_poly.pdbx_seq_one_letter_code
_entity_poly.pdbx_strand_id
1 'polypeptide(L)'
;MPTIHLSLPEQLYEELRSKAEEMGVQITDLVKFFIKQGIEGKLEKQDDKRIEQYEENVAFLEAKVAQLDAMVSELMKKLKSLEEEEEEEEIEISGGNS
;
A
#
# COMPACT_ATOMS: atom_id res chain seq x y z
N MET A 1 38.78 5.24 7.70
CA MET A 1 37.51 5.84 7.22
C MET A 1 37.72 6.28 5.79
N PRO A 2 36.75 6.04 4.88
CA PRO A 2 36.79 6.66 3.56
C PRO A 2 36.70 8.19 3.72
N THR A 3 37.48 8.91 2.92
CA THR A 3 37.46 10.38 2.89
C THR A 3 36.58 10.84 1.74
N ILE A 4 35.61 11.71 2.02
CA ILE A 4 34.73 12.31 1.01
C ILE A 4 35.15 13.77 0.85
N HIS A 5 35.27 14.22 -0.39
CA HIS A 5 35.55 15.62 -0.72
C HIS A 5 34.26 16.23 -1.27
N LEU A 6 33.80 17.32 -0.67
CA LEU A 6 32.56 18.02 -1.04
C LEU A 6 32.91 19.39 -1.60
N SER A 7 32.46 19.68 -2.81
CA SER A 7 32.53 21.02 -3.40
C SER A 7 31.24 21.76 -3.09
N LEU A 8 31.32 22.78 -2.25
CA LEU A 8 30.18 23.59 -1.82
C LEU A 8 30.40 25.06 -2.20
N PRO A 9 29.34 25.82 -2.54
CA PRO A 9 29.42 27.27 -2.62
C PRO A 9 29.89 27.86 -1.29
N GLU A 10 30.70 28.91 -1.33
CA GLU A 10 31.30 29.53 -0.14
C GLU A 10 30.24 29.95 0.89
N GLN A 11 29.14 30.55 0.42
CA GLN A 11 28.01 30.94 1.28
C GLN A 11 27.41 29.76 2.05
N LEU A 12 27.25 28.60 1.40
CA LEU A 12 26.67 27.41 2.02
C LEU A 12 27.63 26.78 3.05
N TYR A 13 28.94 26.83 2.77
CA TYR A 13 29.95 26.38 3.73
C TYR A 13 29.94 27.25 5.00
N GLU A 14 29.88 28.58 4.83
CA GLU A 14 29.84 29.51 5.96
C GLU A 14 28.58 29.33 6.81
N GLU A 15 27.42 29.12 6.18
CA GLU A 15 26.19 28.79 6.91
C GLU A 15 26.31 27.49 7.70
N LEU A 16 26.83 26.42 7.09
CA LEU A 16 27.06 25.14 7.78
C LEU A 16 28.03 25.28 8.95
N ARG A 17 29.09 26.07 8.77
CA ARG A 17 30.08 26.35 9.80
C ARG A 17 29.47 27.13 10.96
N SER A 18 28.79 28.23 10.67
CA SER A 18 28.13 29.06 11.69
C SER A 18 27.13 28.26 12.51
N LYS A 19 26.36 27.40 11.85
CA LYS A 19 25.39 26.51 12.52
C LYS A 19 26.07 25.47 13.41
N ALA A 20 27.18 24.89 12.96
CA ALA A 20 27.95 23.94 13.77
C ALA A 20 28.54 24.61 15.02
N GLU A 21 29.06 25.83 14.87
CA GLU A 21 29.58 26.64 15.97
C GLU A 21 28.48 27.00 16.99
N GLU A 22 27.29 27.43 16.52
CA GLU A 22 26.13 27.71 17.36
C GLU A 22 25.70 26.48 18.19
N MET A 23 25.74 25.30 17.57
CA MET A 23 25.39 24.04 18.20
C MET A 23 26.52 23.45 19.06
N GLY A 24 27.71 24.05 19.05
CA GLY A 24 28.88 23.53 19.77
C GLY A 24 29.38 22.19 19.23
N VAL A 25 29.13 21.88 17.95
CA VAL A 25 29.52 20.62 17.30
C VAL A 25 30.54 20.86 16.19
N GLN A 26 31.24 19.81 15.77
CA GLN A 26 32.11 19.90 14.61
C GLN A 26 31.28 19.92 13.32
N ILE A 27 31.66 20.78 12.37
CA ILE A 27 31.01 20.86 11.05
C ILE A 27 30.92 19.50 10.35
N THR A 28 31.93 18.65 10.52
CA THR A 28 31.96 17.28 10.00
C THR A 28 30.79 16.43 10.53
N ASP A 29 30.46 16.56 11.81
CA ASP A 29 29.38 15.78 12.42
C ASP A 29 28.01 16.32 12.04
N LEU A 30 27.89 17.64 11.88
CA LEU A 30 26.69 18.27 11.33
C LEU A 30 26.44 17.82 9.87
N VAL A 31 27.49 17.77 9.04
CA VAL A 31 27.40 17.27 7.65
C VAL A 31 26.98 15.81 7.62
N LYS A 32 27.57 14.95 8.45
CA LYS A 32 27.16 13.54 8.58
C LYS A 32 25.70 13.41 8.99
N PHE A 33 25.25 14.24 9.94
CA PHE A 33 23.87 14.26 10.41
C PHE A 33 22.89 14.60 9.28
N PHE A 34 23.16 15.65 8.50
CA PHE A 34 22.31 16.02 7.37
C PHE A 34 22.33 14.99 6.25
N ILE A 35 23.48 14.37 5.95
CA ILE A 35 23.56 13.27 4.98
C ILE A 35 22.68 12.10 5.46
N LYS A 36 22.78 11.73 6.75
CA LYS A 36 21.99 10.66 7.35
C LYS A 36 20.49 10.97 7.29
N GLN A 37 20.07 12.16 7.73
CA GLN A 37 18.67 12.59 7.64
C GLN A 37 18.15 12.66 6.19
N GLY A 38 18.98 13.08 5.24
CA GLY A 38 18.62 13.13 3.83
C GLY A 38 18.44 11.74 3.20
N ILE A 39 19.13 10.72 3.73
CA ILE A 39 18.96 9.32 3.32
C ILE A 39 17.75 8.70 4.02
N GLU A 40 17.66 8.82 5.35
CA GLU A 40 16.57 8.27 6.17
C GLU A 40 15.23 8.90 5.80
N GLY A 41 15.15 10.24 5.69
CA GLY A 41 13.92 10.93 5.31
C GLY A 41 13.49 10.72 3.85
N LYS A 42 14.36 10.19 2.98
CA LYS A 42 13.97 9.71 1.64
C LYS A 42 13.44 8.28 1.69
N LEU A 43 13.99 7.44 2.56
CA LEU A 43 13.53 6.08 2.79
C LEU A 43 12.14 6.10 3.45
N GLU A 44 11.96 6.86 4.54
CA GLU A 44 10.68 7.00 5.23
C GLU A 44 9.59 7.56 4.32
N LYS A 45 9.85 8.65 3.57
CA LYS A 45 8.87 9.21 2.63
C LYS A 45 8.55 8.29 1.44
N GLN A 46 9.47 7.39 1.08
CA GLN A 46 9.22 6.40 0.04
C GLN A 46 8.38 5.24 0.58
N ASP A 47 8.62 4.84 1.83
CA ASP A 47 7.88 3.79 2.50
C ASP A 47 6.46 4.23 2.87
N ASP A 48 6.27 5.46 3.39
CA ASP A 48 4.94 6.00 3.71
C ASP A 48 4.04 6.06 2.48
N LYS A 49 4.55 6.56 1.35
CA LYS A 49 3.78 6.61 0.09
C LYS A 49 3.44 5.23 -0.45
N ARG A 50 4.32 4.25 -0.25
CA ARG A 50 4.06 2.86 -0.65
C ARG A 50 3.02 2.23 0.27
N ILE A 51 3.09 2.49 1.57
CA ILE A 51 2.12 2.00 2.56
C ILE A 51 0.73 2.55 2.24
N GLU A 52 0.58 3.87 2.04
CA GLU A 52 -0.70 4.48 1.64
C GLU A 52 -1.26 3.85 0.36
N GLN A 53 -0.40 3.64 -0.65
CA GLN A 53 -0.81 3.00 -1.90
C GLN A 53 -1.20 1.51 -1.70
N TYR A 54 -0.51 0.79 -0.82
CA TYR A 54 -0.88 -0.59 -0.49
C TYR A 54 -2.18 -0.67 0.29
N GLU A 55 -2.43 0.24 1.22
CA GLU A 55 -3.70 0.31 1.97
C GLU A 55 -4.88 0.60 1.04
N GLU A 56 -4.75 1.55 0.11
CA GLU A 56 -5.77 1.82 -0.90
C GLU A 56 -6.05 0.59 -1.78
N ASN A 57 -4.99 -0.09 -2.23
CA ASN A 57 -5.12 -1.31 -3.03
C ASN A 57 -5.80 -2.44 -2.25
N VAL A 58 -5.49 -2.60 -0.96
CA VAL A 58 -6.14 -3.60 -0.09
C VAL A 58 -7.63 -3.30 0.05
N ALA A 59 -8.00 -2.06 0.37
CA ALA A 59 -9.40 -1.66 0.49
C ALA A 59 -10.18 -1.88 -0.81
N PHE A 60 -9.57 -1.58 -1.97
CA PHE A 60 -10.16 -1.86 -3.28
C PHE A 60 -10.38 -3.36 -3.51
N LEU A 61 -9.38 -4.19 -3.18
CA LEU A 61 -9.48 -5.64 -3.32
C LEU A 61 -10.53 -6.24 -2.39
N GLU A 62 -10.62 -5.77 -1.14
CA GLU A 62 -11.65 -6.21 -0.19
C GLU A 62 -13.06 -5.89 -0.71
N ALA A 63 -13.27 -4.70 -1.27
CA ALA A 63 -14.54 -4.34 -1.89
C ALA A 63 -14.87 -5.23 -3.10
N LYS A 64 -13.86 -5.61 -3.91
CA LYS A 64 -14.04 -6.54 -5.03
C LYS A 64 -14.38 -7.94 -4.56
N VAL A 65 -13.77 -8.43 -3.48
CA VAL A 65 -14.09 -9.73 -2.88
C VAL A 65 -15.52 -9.73 -2.38
N ALA A 66 -15.95 -8.72 -1.64
CA ALA A 66 -17.32 -8.61 -1.16
C ALA A 66 -18.36 -8.58 -2.31
N GLN A 67 -18.03 -7.89 -3.41
CA GLN A 67 -18.86 -7.89 -4.61
C GLN A 67 -18.96 -9.29 -5.24
N LEU A 68 -17.84 -10.02 -5.34
CA LEU A 68 -17.82 -11.37 -5.87
C LEU A 68 -18.61 -12.34 -4.98
N ASP A 69 -18.48 -12.23 -3.66
CA ASP A 69 -19.22 -13.07 -2.70
C ASP A 69 -20.73 -12.89 -2.85
N ALA A 70 -21.19 -11.64 -3.06
CA ALA A 70 -22.59 -11.34 -3.31
C ALA A 70 -23.08 -11.97 -4.64
N MET A 71 -22.29 -11.85 -5.70
CA MET A 71 -22.63 -12.44 -7.01
C MET A 71 -22.68 -13.97 -6.94
N VAL A 72 -21.72 -14.61 -6.28
CA VAL A 72 -21.69 -16.07 -6.08
C VAL A 72 -22.91 -16.52 -5.28
N SER A 73 -23.26 -15.78 -4.22
CA SER A 73 -24.44 -16.09 -3.40
C SER A 73 -25.74 -15.99 -4.21
N GLU A 74 -25.86 -15.02 -5.10
CA GLU A 74 -27.03 -14.88 -5.98
C GLU A 74 -27.09 -16.01 -7.02
N LEU A 75 -25.96 -16.37 -7.62
CA LEU A 75 -25.88 -17.49 -8.57
C LEU A 75 -26.26 -18.81 -7.91
N MET A 76 -25.77 -19.08 -6.69
CA MET A 76 -26.13 -20.29 -5.94
C MET A 76 -27.62 -20.37 -5.63
N LYS A 77 -28.27 -19.22 -5.32
CA LYS A 77 -29.73 -19.17 -5.11
C LYS A 77 -30.50 -19.49 -6.38
N LYS A 78 -30.09 -18.92 -7.52
CA LYS A 78 -30.72 -19.19 -8.83
C LYS A 78 -30.53 -20.63 -9.27
N LEU A 79 -29.36 -21.21 -9.00
CA LEU A 79 -29.07 -22.60 -9.36
C LEU A 79 -29.97 -23.54 -8.55
N LYS A 80 -30.11 -23.29 -7.25
CA LYS A 80 -31.03 -24.03 -6.39
C LYS A 80 -32.50 -23.91 -6.82
N SER A 81 -32.98 -22.72 -7.19
CA SER A 81 -34.37 -22.58 -7.65
C SER A 81 -34.62 -23.31 -8.97
N LEU A 82 -33.64 -23.35 -9.87
CA LEU A 82 -33.76 -24.11 -11.12
C LEU A 82 -33.78 -25.62 -10.86
N GLU A 83 -32.95 -26.12 -9.93
CA GLU A 83 -32.98 -27.53 -9.53
C GLU A 83 -34.34 -27.92 -8.91
N GLU A 84 -34.93 -27.05 -8.08
CA GLU A 84 -36.27 -27.26 -7.51
C GLU A 84 -37.36 -27.26 -8.59
N GLU A 85 -37.30 -26.35 -9.58
CA GLU A 85 -38.24 -26.32 -10.71
C GLU A 85 -38.14 -27.59 -11.59
N GLU A 86 -36.93 -28.08 -11.86
CA GLU A 86 -36.72 -29.32 -12.62
C GLU A 86 -37.28 -30.56 -11.89
N GLU A 87 -37.10 -30.64 -10.56
CA GLU A 87 -37.67 -31.73 -9.75
C GLU A 87 -39.21 -31.70 -9.75
N GLU A 88 -39.84 -30.53 -9.68
CA GLU A 88 -41.30 -30.40 -9.75
C GLU A 88 -41.85 -30.84 -11.13
N GLU A 89 -41.19 -30.44 -12.22
CA GLU A 89 -41.58 -30.87 -13.57
C GLU A 89 -41.47 -32.40 -13.76
N GLU A 90 -40.40 -33.05 -13.28
CA GLU A 90 -40.27 -34.52 -13.36
C GLU A 90 -41.39 -35.27 -12.62
N ILE A 91 -41.86 -34.75 -11.48
CA ILE A 91 -42.94 -35.35 -10.70
C ILE A 91 -44.27 -35.25 -11.46
N GLU A 92 -44.56 -34.11 -12.08
CA GLU A 92 -45.79 -33.93 -12.88
C GLU A 92 -45.83 -34.85 -14.11
N ILE A 93 -44.69 -35.03 -14.80
CA ILE A 93 -44.61 -35.88 -16.00
C ILE A 93 -44.75 -37.37 -15.63
N SER A 94 -44.22 -37.79 -14.49
CA SER A 94 -44.31 -39.19 -14.02
C SER A 94 -45.67 -39.55 -13.40
N GLY A 95 -46.39 -38.58 -12.84
CA GLY A 95 -47.73 -38.76 -12.26
C GLY A 95 -48.88 -38.79 -13.28
N GLY A 96 -48.67 -38.27 -14.49
CA GLY A 96 -49.72 -38.12 -15.52
C GLY A 96 -50.05 -39.37 -16.36
N ASN A 97 -49.39 -40.51 -16.14
CA ASN A 97 -49.52 -41.72 -16.96
C ASN A 97 -50.12 -42.95 -16.24
N SER A 98 -50.86 -42.74 -15.14
CA SER A 98 -51.59 -43.81 -14.42
C SER A 98 -53.10 -43.78 -14.68
#